data_AF-A0A7Z0ENK3-F1
#
_entry.id   AF-A0A7Z0ENK3-F1
#
_cell.length_a   1.000
_cell.length_b   1.000
_cell.length_c   1.000
_cell.angle_alpha   90.00
_cell.angle_beta   90.00
_cell.angle_gamma   90.00
#
_symmetry.space_group_name_H-M   'P 1'
#
loop_
_entity.id
_entity.type
_entity.pdbx_description
1 polymer ?
#
loop_
_entity_poly.entity_id
_entity_poly.type
_entity_poly.pdbx_seq_one_letter_code
_entity_poly.pdbx_strand_id
1 'polypeptide(L)' 'MKDTASFLGIPPKTLYEWRYKGDGPPSYRVGRYVRYVPAEVHAWVRSQ' A
#
# COMPACT_ATOMS: atom_id res chain seq x y z
N MET A 1 -3.20 6.95 -2.97
CA MET A 1 -2.49 6.88 -1.68
C MET A 1 -3.41 7.11 -0.49
N LYS A 2 -4.33 8.09 -0.50
CA LYS A 2 -5.28 8.28 0.62
C LYS A 2 -6.16 7.05 0.90
N ASP A 3 -6.74 6.43 -0.14
CA ASP A 3 -7.62 5.26 0.04
C ASP A 3 -6.96 4.09 0.76
N THR A 4 -5.73 3.74 0.38
CA THR A 4 -5.01 2.59 0.94
C THR A 4 -4.59 2.82 2.39
N ALA A 5 -4.16 4.03 2.72
CA ALA A 5 -3.77 4.41 4.07
C ALA A 5 -4.99 4.42 5.01
N SER A 6 -6.12 5.00 4.56
CA SER A 6 -7.39 4.95 5.30
C SER A 6 -7.91 3.53 5.47
N PHE A 7 -7.74 2.67 4.45
CA PHE A 7 -8.19 1.29 4.48
C PHE A 7 -7.40 0.40 5.44
N LEU A 8 -6.08 0.57 5.47
CA LEU A 8 -5.20 -0.10 6.43
C LEU A 8 -5.26 0.53 7.83
N GLY A 9 -5.90 1.70 7.99
CA GLY A 9 -5.89 2.46 9.24
C GLY A 9 -4.51 3.00 9.63
N ILE A 10 -3.56 3.05 8.68
CA ILE A 10 -2.18 3.51 8.94
C ILE A 10 -1.95 4.91 8.36
N PRO A 11 -1.04 5.69 8.94
CA PRO A 11 -0.64 6.97 8.36
C PRO A 11 -0.09 6.77 6.93
N PRO A 12 -0.41 7.64 5.96
CA PRO A 12 0.17 7.58 4.62
C PRO A 12 1.70 7.72 4.61
N LYS A 13 2.27 8.28 5.69
CA LYS A 13 3.73 8.34 5.92
C LYS A 13 4.33 6.93 6.09
N THR A 14 3.68 6.05 6.84
CA THR A 14 4.10 4.65 7.03
C THR A 14 4.11 3.90 5.70
N LEU A 15 3.09 4.15 4.87
CA LEU A 15 2.98 3.58 3.54
C LEU A 15 4.12 4.06 2.60
N TYR A 16 4.57 5.30 2.80
CA TYR A 16 5.75 5.84 2.11
C TYR A 16 7.06 5.18 2.56
N GLU A 17 7.22 4.97 3.88
CA GLU A 17 8.39 4.27 4.43
C GLU A 17 8.46 2.81 3.96
N TRP A 18 7.33 2.11 3.94
CA TRP A 18 7.20 0.77 3.40
C TRP A 18 7.59 0.70 1.92
N ARG A 19 7.14 1.67 1.13
CA ARG A 19 7.54 1.80 -0.28
C ARG A 19 9.04 2.04 -0.44
N TYR A 20 9.66 2.77 0.48
CA TYR A 20 11.10 3.01 0.46
C TYR A 20 11.90 1.77 0.89
N LYS A 21 11.42 1.05 1.91
CA LYS A 21 12.05 -0.18 2.42
C LYS A 21 11.80 -1.40 1.52
N GLY A 22 10.79 -1.37 0.66
CA GLY A 22 10.33 -2.53 -0.09
C GLY A 22 9.50 -3.52 0.75
N ASP A 23 9.28 -3.20 2.03
CA ASP A 23 8.48 -3.98 2.97
C ASP A 23 7.07 -3.42 3.01
N GLY A 24 6.17 -3.95 2.18
CA GLY A 24 4.80 -3.47 2.12
C GLY A 24 3.93 -4.15 1.06
N PRO A 25 2.65 -3.76 0.98
CA PRO A 25 1.71 -4.37 0.06
C PRO A 25 2.07 -4.07 -1.40
N PRO A 26 1.68 -4.96 -2.34
CA PRO A 26 1.93 -4.79 -3.77
C PRO A 26 1.48 -3.42 -4.28
N SER A 27 2.39 -2.70 -4.91
CA SER A 27 2.13 -1.37 -5.46
C SER A 27 2.24 -1.41 -6.98
N TYR A 28 1.19 -0.93 -7.67
CA TYR A 28 1.10 -0.94 -9.11
C TYR A 28 1.33 0.46 -9.66
N ARG A 29 2.25 0.56 -10.62
CA ARG A 29 2.53 1.82 -11.30
C ARG A 29 1.56 2.01 -12.45
N VAL A 30 0.60 2.90 -12.27
CA VAL A 30 -0.39 3.28 -13.30
C VAL A 30 -0.03 4.68 -13.80
N GLY A 31 0.81 4.71 -14.83
CA GLY A 31 1.37 5.95 -15.37
C GLY A 31 2.23 6.70 -14.33
N ARG A 32 1.88 7.96 -14.05
CA ARG A 32 2.53 8.78 -13.01
C ARG A 32 2.09 8.41 -11.58
N TYR A 33 0.98 7.69 -11.43
CA TYR A 33 0.39 7.41 -10.14
C TYR A 33 0.72 5.99 -9.67
N VAL A 34 0.93 5.85 -8.36
CA VAL A 34 1.01 4.54 -7.70
C VAL A 34 -0.35 4.22 -7.12
N ARG A 35 -0.90 3.08 -7.52
CA ARG A 35 -2.17 2.54 -7.03
C ARG A 35 -1.87 1.27 -6.22
N TYR A 36 -2.66 1.08 -5.18
CA TYR A 36 -2.69 -0.17 -4.44
C TYR A 36 -4.05 -0.78 -4.65
N VAL A 37 -4.08 -2.06 -4.99
CA VAL A 37 -5.33 -2.80 -5.15
C VAL A 37 -5.78 -3.26 -3.76
N PRO A 38 -6.96 -2.83 -3.26
CA PRO A 38 -7.40 -3.16 -1.90
C PRO A 38 -7.43 -4.66 -1.61
N ALA A 39 -7.80 -5.48 -2.62
CA ALA A 39 -7.84 -6.93 -2.50
C ALA A 39 -6.45 -7.54 -2.27
N GLU A 40 -5.42 -7.04 -2.96
CA GLU A 40 -4.05 -7.53 -2.79
C GLU A 40 -3.39 -7.00 -1.52
N VAL A 41 -3.71 -5.76 -1.13
CA VAL A 41 -3.33 -5.23 0.17
C VAL A 41 -3.90 -6.12 1.29
N HIS A 42 -5.17 -6.52 1.19
CA HIS A 42 -5.75 -7.50 2.11
C HIS A 42 -5.07 -8.87 2.07
N ALA A 43 -4.76 -9.37 0.88
CA ALA A 43 -4.08 -10.66 0.73
C ALA A 43 -2.69 -10.63 1.37
N TRP A 44 -1.95 -9.53 1.19
CA TRP A 44 -0.66 -9.30 1.84
C TRP A 44 -0.78 -9.23 3.36
N VAL A 45 -1.73 -8.45 3.90
CA VAL A 45 -1.98 -8.40 5.36
C VAL A 45 -2.34 -9.78 5.92
N ARG A 46 -3.12 -10.58 5.18
CA ARG A 46 -3.49 -11.95 5.58
C ARG A 46 -2.36 -12.97 5.40
N SER A 47 -1.35 -12.64 4.61
CA SER A 47 -0.17 -13.48 4.37
C SER A 47 0.93 -13.25 5.42
N GLN A 48 0.74 -12.29 6.32
CA GLN A 48 1.68 -11.92 7.37
C GLN A 48 1.54 -12.82 8.61
#